data_AF-A0A941FB17-F1
#
_entry.id   AF-A0A941FB17-F1
#
_cell.length_a   1.000
_cell.length_b   1.000
_cell.length_c   1.000
_cell.angle_alpha   90.00
_cell.angle_beta   90.00
_cell.angle_gamma   90.00
#
_symmetry.space_group_name_H-M   'P 1'
#
loop_
_entity.id
_entity.type
_entity.pdbx_description
1 polymer ?
#
loop_
_entity_poly.entity_id
_entity_poly.type
_entity_poly.pdbx_seq_one_letter_code
_entity_poly.pdbx_strand_id
1 'polypeptide(L)'
;MEENERLFSQKAIALATFFGGPAAAGYLIKKNYDAYGELSKGKNAFAIGVIATILLFAGIFSIPEYIIDKIPNALIPAVYIGIIYLIVEKLQGQWLEEHRAADGEFYTMWRSAGIGVIFTLIILIGVGGTAFIAGDLSQPDYNADYYNTEFDKFIKNENTALAIFEVIDVADPQYSIKELSKGVVLWQLNKEIISHLDTISNLPDELISQNDKLKEYCDLRVSYNEVIIKAISEETDLYNSEIDKIGSHINKVLEELN
;
A
#
# COMPACT_ATOMS: atom_id res chain seq x y z
N MET A 1 25.73 -50.10 1.65
CA MET A 1 24.42 -49.49 1.97
C MET A 1 24.41 -48.16 1.28
N GLU A 2 23.83 -48.10 0.08
CA GLU A 2 23.50 -46.82 -0.55
C GLU A 2 22.48 -46.13 0.36
N GLU A 3 22.75 -44.89 0.74
CA GLU A 3 21.81 -44.05 1.46
C GLU A 3 20.53 -43.99 0.61
N ASN A 4 19.38 -44.39 1.16
CA ASN A 4 18.11 -44.38 0.45
C ASN A 4 17.70 -42.91 0.27
N GLU A 5 18.23 -42.24 -0.75
CA GLU A 5 18.02 -40.81 -0.95
C GLU A 5 16.54 -40.54 -1.25
N ARG A 6 15.89 -39.80 -0.35
CA ARG A 6 14.47 -39.47 -0.48
C ARG A 6 14.21 -38.63 -1.70
N LEU A 7 13.14 -38.95 -2.43
CA LEU A 7 12.67 -38.19 -3.59
C LEU A 7 11.51 -37.26 -3.23
N PHE A 8 11.36 -36.20 -4.01
CA PHE A 8 10.13 -35.41 -4.05
C PHE A 8 9.18 -36.02 -5.07
N SER A 9 7.99 -36.41 -4.61
CA SER A 9 6.95 -36.92 -5.51
C SER A 9 6.46 -35.83 -6.46
N GLN A 10 5.86 -36.23 -7.57
CA GLN A 10 5.26 -35.32 -8.55
C GLN A 10 4.23 -34.37 -7.93
N LYS A 11 3.38 -34.88 -7.01
CA LYS A 11 2.42 -34.06 -6.26
C LYS A 11 3.11 -33.06 -5.34
N ALA A 12 4.23 -33.45 -4.72
CA ALA A 12 5.01 -32.57 -3.87
C ALA A 12 5.68 -31.46 -4.68
N ILE A 13 6.20 -31.78 -5.88
CA ILE A 13 6.74 -30.78 -6.81
C ILE A 13 5.64 -29.81 -7.25
N ALA A 14 4.47 -30.31 -7.66
CA ALA A 14 3.34 -29.48 -8.04
C ALA A 14 2.89 -28.54 -6.90
N LEU A 15 2.89 -29.02 -5.65
CA LEU A 15 2.56 -28.19 -4.49
C LEU A 15 3.58 -27.08 -4.25
N ALA A 16 4.87 -27.37 -4.32
CA ALA A 16 5.90 -26.33 -4.22
C ALA A 16 5.82 -25.33 -5.37
N THR A 17 5.49 -25.81 -6.57
CA THR A 17 5.29 -25.00 -7.77
C THR A 17 4.14 -24.02 -7.61
N PHE A 18 3.03 -24.46 -7.00
CA PHE A 18 1.89 -23.59 -6.71
C PHE A 18 2.26 -22.38 -5.84
N PHE A 19 3.10 -22.57 -4.83
CA PHE A 19 3.54 -21.47 -3.95
C PHE A 19 4.71 -20.66 -4.54
N GLY A 20 5.76 -21.35 -4.97
CA GLY A 20 7.05 -20.73 -5.33
C GLY A 20 7.35 -20.66 -6.83
N GLY A 21 6.38 -21.01 -7.68
CA GLY A 21 6.49 -20.95 -9.13
C GLY A 21 7.50 -21.93 -9.75
N PRO A 22 7.89 -21.70 -11.02
CA PRO A 22 8.82 -22.57 -11.74
C PRO A 22 10.21 -22.72 -11.11
N ALA A 23 10.70 -21.71 -10.39
CA ALA A 23 11.99 -21.78 -9.69
C ALA A 23 11.97 -22.81 -8.54
N ALA A 24 10.89 -22.83 -7.74
CA ALA A 24 10.70 -23.84 -6.70
C ALA A 24 10.61 -25.25 -7.29
N ALA A 25 9.89 -25.40 -8.42
CA ALA A 25 9.83 -26.65 -9.16
C ALA A 25 11.21 -27.12 -9.62
N GLY A 26 11.98 -26.23 -10.26
CA GLY A 26 13.33 -26.51 -10.73
C GLY A 26 14.27 -26.94 -9.60
N TYR A 27 14.12 -26.35 -8.41
CA TYR A 27 14.90 -26.74 -7.23
C TYR A 27 14.57 -28.15 -6.75
N LEU A 28 13.29 -28.54 -6.70
CA LEU A 28 12.90 -29.89 -6.29
C LEU A 28 13.24 -30.94 -7.34
N ILE A 29 13.05 -30.62 -8.63
CA ILE A 29 13.49 -31.48 -9.74
C ILE A 29 15.00 -31.70 -9.69
N LYS A 30 15.77 -30.64 -9.40
CA LYS A 30 17.21 -30.75 -9.15
C LYS A 30 17.50 -31.74 -8.02
N LYS A 31 16.79 -31.67 -6.90
CA LYS A 31 17.02 -32.59 -5.76
C LYS A 31 16.78 -34.04 -6.12
N ASN A 32 15.79 -34.32 -6.97
CA ASN A 32 15.60 -35.66 -7.51
C ASN A 32 16.73 -36.09 -8.45
N TYR A 33 17.24 -35.20 -9.31
CA TYR A 33 18.42 -35.51 -10.13
C TYR A 33 19.68 -35.76 -9.29
N ASP A 34 19.88 -34.95 -8.25
CA ASP A 34 21.00 -35.11 -7.32
C ASP A 34 20.94 -36.52 -6.68
N ALA A 35 19.73 -36.98 -6.32
CA ALA A 35 19.49 -38.30 -5.73
C ALA A 35 19.82 -39.50 -6.67
N TYR A 36 19.91 -39.24 -7.98
CA TYR A 36 20.29 -40.22 -9.01
C TYR A 36 21.72 -40.00 -9.52
N GLY A 37 22.52 -39.18 -8.84
CA GLY A 37 23.89 -38.85 -9.26
C GLY A 37 23.99 -37.96 -10.50
N GLU A 38 22.88 -37.44 -11.00
CA GLU A 38 22.76 -36.68 -12.25
C GLU A 38 22.90 -35.16 -12.01
N LEU A 39 23.94 -34.77 -11.27
CA LEU A 39 24.15 -33.40 -10.76
C LEU A 39 24.14 -32.32 -11.86
N SER A 40 24.64 -32.63 -13.06
CA SER A 40 24.65 -31.69 -14.19
C SER A 40 23.23 -31.39 -14.68
N LYS A 41 22.41 -32.44 -14.86
CA LYS A 41 20.99 -32.30 -15.23
C LYS A 41 20.23 -31.57 -14.13
N GLY A 42 20.55 -31.84 -12.86
CA GLY A 42 19.98 -31.13 -11.72
C GLY A 42 20.26 -29.62 -11.75
N LYS A 43 21.52 -29.22 -11.96
CA LYS A 43 21.88 -27.80 -12.11
C LYS A 43 21.15 -27.13 -13.27
N ASN A 44 21.06 -27.81 -14.42
CA ASN A 44 20.34 -27.31 -15.58
C ASN A 44 18.84 -27.14 -15.30
N ALA A 45 18.20 -28.12 -14.63
CA ALA A 45 16.79 -28.04 -14.26
C ALA A 45 16.51 -26.83 -13.35
N PHE A 46 17.37 -26.57 -12.37
CA PHE A 46 17.24 -25.40 -11.51
C PHE A 46 17.44 -24.10 -12.28
N ALA A 47 18.48 -24.01 -13.13
CA ALA A 47 18.72 -22.82 -13.96
C ALA A 47 17.54 -22.53 -14.89
N ILE A 48 16.98 -23.55 -15.54
CA ILE A 48 15.79 -23.43 -16.38
C ILE A 48 14.60 -22.93 -15.56
N GLY A 49 14.38 -23.45 -14.34
CA GLY A 49 13.30 -22.98 -13.46
C GLY A 49 13.43 -21.50 -13.08
N VAL A 50 14.65 -21.04 -12.78
CA VAL A 50 14.93 -19.62 -12.51
C VAL A 50 14.68 -18.77 -13.75
N ILE A 51 15.22 -19.15 -14.91
CA ILE A 51 15.02 -18.43 -16.18
C ILE A 51 13.53 -18.38 -16.55
N ALA A 52 12.81 -19.49 -16.42
CA ALA A 52 11.38 -19.55 -16.67
C ALA A 52 10.59 -18.61 -15.75
N THR A 53 11.00 -18.47 -14.49
CA THR A 53 10.38 -17.53 -13.55
C THR A 53 10.63 -16.09 -13.98
N ILE A 54 11.87 -15.75 -14.37
CA ILE A 54 12.21 -14.40 -14.87
C ILE A 54 11.39 -14.08 -16.13
N LEU A 55 11.33 -15.01 -17.10
CA LEU A 55 10.56 -14.83 -18.33
C LEU A 55 9.06 -14.73 -18.07
N LEU A 56 8.54 -15.49 -17.10
CA LEU A 56 7.14 -15.41 -16.69
C LEU A 56 6.80 -14.01 -16.17
N PHE A 57 7.60 -13.47 -15.24
CA PHE A 57 7.37 -12.11 -14.72
C PHE A 57 7.61 -11.03 -15.77
N ALA A 58 8.66 -11.15 -16.60
CA ALA A 58 8.88 -10.24 -17.71
C ALA A 58 7.70 -10.23 -18.69
N GLY A 59 7.13 -11.40 -18.98
CA GLY A 59 5.91 -11.54 -19.77
C GLY A 59 4.72 -10.87 -19.11
N ILE A 60 4.48 -11.12 -17.81
CA ILE A 60 3.37 -10.52 -17.05
C ILE A 60 3.48 -8.99 -17.05
N PHE A 61 4.65 -8.43 -16.72
CA PHE A 61 4.86 -6.98 -16.69
C PHE A 61 4.83 -6.31 -18.07
N SER A 62 4.97 -7.09 -19.16
CA SER A 62 4.80 -6.56 -20.53
C SER A 62 3.34 -6.50 -20.99
N ILE A 63 2.40 -7.06 -20.22
CA ILE A 63 0.97 -7.06 -20.54
C ILE A 63 0.34 -5.75 -20.02
N PRO A 64 -0.36 -4.98 -20.88
CA PRO A 64 -1.14 -3.82 -20.45
C PRO A 64 -2.22 -4.16 -19.40
N GLU A 65 -2.46 -3.26 -18.45
CA GLU A 65 -3.37 -3.47 -17.31
C GLU A 65 -4.80 -3.86 -17.75
N TYR A 66 -5.35 -3.18 -18.76
CA TYR A 66 -6.70 -3.48 -19.27
C TYR A 66 -6.86 -4.90 -19.85
N ILE A 67 -5.74 -5.59 -20.14
CA ILE A 67 -5.72 -6.99 -20.57
C ILE A 67 -5.55 -7.91 -19.35
N ILE A 68 -4.62 -7.59 -18.44
CA ILE A 68 -4.30 -8.45 -17.29
C ILE A 68 -5.53 -8.61 -16.37
N ASP A 69 -6.32 -7.55 -16.19
CA ASP A 69 -7.53 -7.55 -15.34
C ASP A 69 -8.61 -8.53 -15.83
N LYS A 70 -8.55 -8.94 -17.09
CA LYS A 70 -9.50 -9.91 -17.69
C LYS A 70 -9.03 -11.35 -17.55
N ILE A 71 -7.80 -11.58 -17.13
CA ILE A 71 -7.22 -12.91 -17.00
C ILE A 71 -7.54 -13.45 -15.59
N PRO A 72 -8.20 -14.61 -15.47
CA PRO A 72 -8.47 -15.20 -14.15
C PRO A 72 -7.17 -15.46 -13.38
N ASN A 73 -7.10 -15.03 -12.11
CA ASN A 73 -5.90 -15.12 -11.27
C ASN A 73 -5.31 -16.55 -11.16
N ALA A 74 -6.16 -17.57 -11.24
CA ALA A 74 -5.74 -18.98 -11.17
C ALA A 74 -5.22 -19.55 -12.51
N LEU A 75 -5.45 -18.88 -13.63
CA LEU A 75 -5.16 -19.43 -14.96
C LEU A 75 -3.65 -19.58 -15.19
N ILE A 76 -2.87 -18.51 -14.95
CA ILE A 76 -1.41 -18.55 -15.12
C ILE A 76 -0.78 -19.63 -14.21
N PRO A 77 -1.11 -19.69 -12.90
CA PRO A 77 -0.74 -20.82 -12.05
C PRO A 77 -1.09 -22.19 -12.57
N ALA A 78 -2.35 -22.40 -12.96
CA ALA A 78 -2.81 -23.69 -13.45
C ALA A 78 -2.00 -24.14 -14.69
N VAL A 79 -1.70 -23.21 -15.61
CA VAL A 79 -0.93 -23.50 -16.82
C VAL A 79 0.50 -23.92 -16.48
N TYR A 80 1.25 -23.14 -15.68
CA TYR A 80 2.65 -23.50 -15.40
C TYR A 80 2.73 -24.76 -14.52
N ILE A 81 1.78 -24.98 -13.60
CA ILE A 81 1.71 -26.22 -12.79
C ILE A 81 1.48 -27.42 -13.71
N GLY A 82 0.54 -27.33 -14.65
CA GLY A 82 0.26 -28.39 -15.62
C GLY A 82 1.48 -28.71 -16.49
N ILE A 83 2.17 -27.68 -17.00
CA ILE A 83 3.41 -27.85 -17.79
C ILE A 83 4.47 -28.56 -16.94
N ILE A 84 4.70 -28.11 -15.72
CA ILE A 84 5.70 -28.70 -14.81
C ILE A 84 5.34 -30.14 -14.46
N TYR A 85 4.07 -30.42 -14.21
CA TYR A 85 3.58 -31.78 -13.93
C TYR A 85 3.94 -32.74 -15.09
N LEU A 86 3.69 -32.32 -16.34
CA LEU A 86 4.04 -33.08 -17.54
C LEU A 86 5.56 -33.21 -17.74
N ILE A 87 6.33 -32.17 -17.43
CA ILE A 87 7.80 -32.22 -17.49
C ILE A 87 8.33 -33.24 -16.47
N VAL A 88 7.84 -33.22 -15.24
CA VAL A 88 8.25 -34.18 -14.19
C VAL A 88 7.88 -35.61 -14.59
N GLU A 89 6.66 -35.82 -15.11
CA GLU A 89 6.24 -37.13 -15.62
C GLU A 89 7.22 -37.65 -16.67
N LYS A 90 7.54 -36.80 -17.66
CA LYS A 90 8.39 -37.18 -18.78
C LYS A 90 9.85 -37.43 -18.37
N LEU A 91 10.38 -36.64 -17.44
CA LEU A 91 11.80 -36.65 -17.09
C LEU A 91 12.14 -37.57 -15.92
N GLN A 92 11.23 -37.71 -14.95
CA GLN A 92 11.47 -38.38 -13.67
C GLN A 92 10.38 -39.41 -13.33
N GLY A 93 9.33 -39.57 -14.16
CA GLY A 93 8.21 -40.48 -13.86
C GLY A 93 8.65 -41.91 -13.60
N GLN A 94 9.54 -42.47 -14.44
CA GLN A 94 10.07 -43.82 -14.26
C GLN A 94 10.81 -43.97 -12.92
N TRP A 95 11.65 -43.00 -12.56
CA TRP A 95 12.37 -42.99 -11.27
C TRP A 95 11.41 -42.97 -10.08
N LEU A 96 10.37 -42.14 -10.15
CA LEU A 96 9.38 -42.03 -9.10
C LEU A 96 8.54 -43.31 -8.94
N GLU A 97 8.23 -44.00 -10.04
CA GLU A 97 7.53 -45.29 -10.02
C GLU A 97 8.41 -46.41 -9.48
N GLU A 98 9.67 -46.52 -9.94
CA GLU A 98 10.64 -47.50 -9.44
C GLU A 98 10.91 -47.29 -7.93
N HIS A 99 11.11 -46.04 -7.50
CA HIS A 99 11.32 -45.71 -6.09
C HIS A 99 10.09 -46.09 -5.24
N ARG A 100 8.88 -45.86 -5.75
CA ARG A 100 7.64 -46.26 -5.09
C ARG A 100 7.49 -47.77 -5.02
N ALA A 101 7.80 -48.49 -6.10
CA ALA A 101 7.70 -49.96 -6.17
C ALA A 101 8.71 -50.65 -5.25
N ALA A 102 9.82 -49.99 -4.95
CA ALA A 102 10.83 -50.43 -3.99
C ALA A 102 10.53 -50.02 -2.53
N ASP A 103 9.33 -49.53 -2.22
CA ASP A 103 8.95 -48.96 -0.92
C ASP A 103 9.88 -47.83 -0.43
N GLY A 104 10.44 -47.08 -1.38
CA GLY A 104 11.31 -45.94 -1.13
C GLY A 104 10.57 -44.77 -0.47
N GLU A 105 11.24 -44.12 0.48
CA GLU A 105 10.66 -42.98 1.20
C GLU A 105 10.62 -41.71 0.34
N PHE A 106 9.50 -40.99 0.38
CA PHE A 106 9.35 -39.67 -0.22
C PHE A 106 9.39 -38.56 0.84
N TYR A 107 9.85 -37.38 0.46
CA TYR A 107 9.67 -36.20 1.30
C TYR A 107 8.19 -35.86 1.50
N THR A 108 7.88 -35.32 2.67
CA THR A 108 6.53 -34.91 3.02
C THR A 108 6.09 -33.70 2.20
N MET A 109 4.78 -33.61 1.94
CA MET A 109 4.16 -32.47 1.24
C MET A 109 4.44 -31.15 1.96
N TRP A 110 4.49 -31.14 3.29
CA TRP A 110 4.80 -29.95 4.09
C TRP A 110 6.20 -29.40 3.83
N ARG A 111 7.20 -30.28 3.62
CA ARG A 111 8.55 -29.85 3.27
C ARG A 111 8.55 -29.14 1.92
N SER A 112 7.82 -29.67 0.95
CA SER A 112 7.68 -29.06 -0.37
C SER A 112 6.92 -27.73 -0.34
N ALA A 113 5.83 -27.65 0.41
CA ALA A 113 5.11 -26.40 0.62
C ALA A 113 6.02 -25.32 1.26
N GLY A 114 6.77 -25.68 2.30
CA GLY A 114 7.72 -24.78 2.96
C GLY A 114 8.82 -24.27 2.01
N ILE A 115 9.36 -25.14 1.15
CA ILE A 115 10.30 -24.71 0.10
C ILE A 115 9.62 -23.75 -0.88
N GLY A 116 8.40 -24.07 -1.31
CA GLY A 116 7.61 -23.17 -2.16
C GLY A 116 7.45 -21.78 -1.55
N VAL A 117 7.06 -21.69 -0.28
CA VAL A 117 6.93 -20.43 0.46
C VAL A 117 8.25 -19.65 0.54
N ILE A 118 9.38 -20.33 0.74
CA ILE A 118 10.70 -19.65 0.73
C ILE A 118 10.95 -18.97 -0.62
N PHE A 119 10.65 -19.66 -1.73
CA PHE A 119 10.76 -19.07 -3.07
C PHE A 119 9.76 -17.93 -3.28
N THR A 120 8.54 -18.03 -2.75
CA THR A 120 7.58 -16.92 -2.75
C THR A 120 8.17 -15.69 -2.05
N LEU A 121 8.77 -15.84 -0.87
CA LEU A 121 9.38 -14.73 -0.14
C LEU A 121 10.54 -14.11 -0.91
N ILE A 122 11.40 -14.91 -1.55
CA ILE A 122 12.49 -14.41 -2.39
C ILE A 122 11.93 -13.58 -3.56
N ILE A 123 10.86 -14.06 -4.20
CA ILE A 123 10.20 -13.34 -5.30
C ILE A 123 9.59 -12.03 -4.80
N LEU A 124 8.88 -12.04 -3.67
CA LEU A 124 8.29 -10.83 -3.08
C LEU A 124 9.35 -9.79 -2.74
N ILE A 125 10.47 -10.19 -2.15
CA ILE A 125 11.59 -9.29 -1.85
C ILE A 125 12.19 -8.74 -3.15
N GLY A 126 12.35 -9.57 -4.18
CA GLY A 126 12.85 -9.14 -5.48
C GLY A 126 11.96 -8.09 -6.14
N VAL A 127 10.66 -8.40 -6.28
CA VAL A 127 9.67 -7.51 -6.91
C VAL A 127 9.47 -6.23 -6.09
N GLY A 128 9.28 -6.36 -4.77
CA GLY A 128 9.13 -5.21 -3.88
C GLY A 128 10.38 -4.31 -3.87
N GLY A 129 11.58 -4.91 -3.87
CA GLY A 129 12.83 -4.18 -3.97
C GLY A 129 12.96 -3.41 -5.30
N THR A 130 12.56 -4.01 -6.43
CA THR A 130 12.54 -3.31 -7.71
C THR A 130 11.55 -2.15 -7.74
N ALA A 131 10.33 -2.34 -7.21
CA ALA A 131 9.31 -1.28 -7.14
C ALA A 131 9.74 -0.12 -6.22
N PHE A 132 10.41 -0.44 -5.11
CA PHE A 132 10.96 0.57 -4.21
C PHE A 132 12.03 1.43 -4.89
N ILE A 133 12.99 0.81 -5.59
CA ILE A 133 14.06 1.52 -6.32
C ILE A 133 13.50 2.33 -7.49
N ALA A 134 12.44 1.83 -8.16
CA ALA A 134 11.82 2.50 -9.29
C ALA A 134 11.07 3.80 -8.92
N GLY A 135 10.75 3.99 -7.64
CA GLY A 135 10.00 5.16 -7.17
C GLY A 135 8.54 4.84 -6.82
N ASP A 136 7.98 3.76 -7.36
CA ASP A 136 6.57 3.38 -7.22
C ASP A 136 6.12 3.20 -5.76
N LEU A 137 7.04 2.81 -4.86
CA LEU A 137 6.75 2.68 -3.42
C LEU A 137 7.37 3.80 -2.57
N SER A 138 8.10 4.75 -3.17
CA SER A 138 8.83 5.78 -2.42
C SER A 138 8.41 7.21 -2.74
N GLN A 139 7.72 7.45 -3.86
CA GLN A 139 7.19 8.76 -4.23
C GLN A 139 5.65 8.70 -4.24
N PRO A 140 4.97 9.63 -3.55
CA PRO A 140 3.53 9.77 -3.69
C PRO A 140 3.17 10.04 -5.16
N ASP A 141 2.07 9.47 -5.63
CA ASP A 141 1.58 9.67 -7.01
C ASP A 141 0.98 11.08 -7.24
N TYR A 142 1.09 11.96 -6.24
CA TYR A 142 0.67 13.36 -6.30
C TYR A 142 1.83 14.27 -5.91
N ASN A 143 1.69 15.57 -6.23
CA ASN A 143 2.71 16.56 -5.91
C ASN A 143 2.70 16.91 -4.41
N ALA A 144 3.28 16.04 -3.58
CA ALA A 144 3.33 16.17 -2.13
C ALA A 144 4.13 17.40 -1.67
N ASP A 145 5.18 17.78 -2.39
CA ASP A 145 5.96 18.98 -2.07
C ASP A 145 5.13 20.26 -2.21
N TYR A 146 4.34 20.35 -3.29
CA TYR A 146 3.40 21.46 -3.47
C TYR A 146 2.31 21.44 -2.41
N TYR A 147 1.73 20.25 -2.12
CA TYR A 147 0.74 20.10 -1.06
C TYR A 147 1.24 20.63 0.28
N ASN A 148 2.40 20.15 0.72
CA ASN A 148 3.01 20.53 2.00
C ASN A 148 3.32 22.03 2.05
N THR A 149 3.85 22.60 0.97
CA THR A 149 4.19 24.03 0.89
C THR A 149 2.97 24.94 1.03
N GLU A 150 1.85 24.59 0.38
CA GLU A 150 0.61 25.36 0.52
C GLU A 150 -0.03 25.13 1.89
N PHE A 151 0.03 23.91 2.42
CA PHE A 151 -0.49 23.59 3.76
C PHE A 151 0.28 24.33 4.88
N ASP A 152 1.59 24.56 4.72
CA ASP A 152 2.37 25.39 5.65
C ASP A 152 1.82 26.83 5.72
N LYS A 153 1.32 27.37 4.60
CA LYS A 153 0.65 28.67 4.60
C LYS A 153 -0.66 28.62 5.37
N PHE A 154 -1.43 27.53 5.23
CA PHE A 154 -2.64 27.30 6.01
C PHE A 154 -2.34 27.36 7.52
N ILE A 155 -1.31 26.61 7.97
CA ILE A 155 -0.91 26.57 9.39
C ILE A 155 -0.44 27.93 9.88
N LYS A 156 0.32 28.68 9.07
CA LYS A 156 0.76 30.03 9.44
C LYS A 156 -0.41 30.99 9.63
N ASN A 157 -1.37 30.95 8.72
CA ASN A 157 -2.58 31.76 8.80
C ASN A 157 -3.41 31.38 10.04
N GLU A 158 -3.57 30.08 10.29
CA GLU A 158 -4.28 29.54 11.46
C GLU A 158 -3.70 30.07 12.76
N ASN A 159 -2.40 29.90 12.97
CA ASN A 159 -1.71 30.36 14.18
C ASN A 159 -1.83 31.88 14.36
N THR A 160 -1.78 32.63 13.26
CA THR A 160 -1.95 34.09 13.30
C THR A 160 -3.37 34.48 13.66
N ALA A 161 -4.38 33.77 13.15
CA ALA A 161 -5.79 34.04 13.39
C ALA A 161 -6.23 33.66 14.81
N LEU A 162 -5.65 32.60 15.39
CA LEU A 162 -5.95 32.14 16.74
C LEU A 162 -5.31 32.98 17.86
N ALA A 163 -4.24 33.72 17.57
CA ALA A 163 -3.45 34.45 18.57
C ALA A 163 -4.28 35.42 19.43
N ILE A 164 -5.37 36.00 18.89
CA ILE A 164 -6.25 36.89 19.65
C ILE A 164 -6.92 36.20 20.84
N PHE A 165 -7.24 34.90 20.74
CA PHE A 165 -7.95 34.18 21.79
C PHE A 165 -7.13 33.98 23.07
N GLU A 166 -5.80 34.15 23.01
CA GLU A 166 -4.94 34.10 24.20
C GLU A 166 -5.09 35.34 25.10
N VAL A 167 -5.56 36.45 24.55
CA VAL A 167 -5.59 37.76 25.23
C VAL A 167 -6.96 38.44 25.15
N ILE A 168 -7.96 37.80 24.55
CA ILE A 168 -9.25 38.41 24.21
C ILE A 168 -9.99 38.97 25.44
N ASP A 169 -9.86 38.32 26.60
CA ASP A 169 -10.53 38.71 27.85
C ASP A 169 -9.99 40.01 28.46
N VAL A 170 -8.77 40.42 28.10
CA VAL A 170 -8.09 41.60 28.65
C VAL A 170 -7.81 42.66 27.58
N ALA A 171 -8.14 42.38 26.33
CA ALA A 171 -7.90 43.24 25.20
C ALA A 171 -8.95 44.37 25.09
N ASP A 172 -8.53 45.52 24.56
CA ASP A 172 -9.45 46.60 24.23
C ASP A 172 -10.46 46.18 23.13
N PRO A 173 -11.74 46.55 23.22
CA PRO A 173 -12.76 46.18 22.24
C PRO A 173 -12.40 46.48 20.77
N GLN A 174 -11.78 47.64 20.49
CA GLN A 174 -11.41 48.01 19.11
C GLN A 174 -10.25 47.14 18.60
N TYR A 175 -9.31 46.80 19.48
CA TYR A 175 -8.24 45.85 19.16
C TYR A 175 -8.81 44.46 18.89
N SER A 176 -9.72 43.97 19.73
CA SER A 176 -10.37 42.67 19.56
C SER A 176 -11.13 42.58 18.23
N ILE A 177 -11.94 43.59 17.89
CA ILE A 177 -12.64 43.65 16.60
C ILE A 177 -11.65 43.60 15.43
N LYS A 178 -10.56 44.37 15.49
CA LYS A 178 -9.56 44.41 14.44
C LYS A 178 -8.89 43.06 14.23
N GLU A 179 -8.41 42.41 15.29
CA GLU A 179 -7.70 41.13 15.15
C GLU A 179 -8.66 39.98 14.79
N LEU A 180 -9.89 39.98 15.31
CA LEU A 180 -10.91 39.01 14.89
C LEU A 180 -11.27 39.17 13.41
N SER A 181 -11.37 40.41 12.92
CA SER A 181 -11.63 40.71 11.50
C SER A 181 -10.49 40.24 10.60
N LYS A 182 -9.24 40.40 11.06
CA LYS A 182 -8.07 39.83 10.39
C LYS A 182 -8.14 38.30 10.35
N GLY A 183 -8.56 37.67 11.46
CA GLY A 183 -8.79 36.23 11.51
C GLY A 183 -9.79 35.76 10.44
N VAL A 184 -10.94 36.43 10.31
CA VAL A 184 -11.94 36.14 9.27
C VAL A 184 -11.32 36.09 7.87
N VAL A 185 -10.51 37.10 7.51
CA VAL A 185 -9.83 37.14 6.21
C VAL A 185 -8.85 35.96 6.06
N LEU A 186 -8.10 35.62 7.12
CA LEU A 186 -7.14 34.52 7.07
C LEU A 186 -7.82 33.15 6.92
N TRP A 187 -8.95 32.91 7.58
CA TRP A 187 -9.72 31.66 7.39
C TRP A 187 -10.36 31.55 6.01
N GLN A 188 -10.80 32.67 5.42
CA GLN A 188 -11.26 32.69 4.02
C GLN A 188 -10.13 32.31 3.06
N LEU A 189 -8.93 32.89 3.23
CA LEU A 189 -7.75 32.52 2.45
C LEU A 189 -7.35 31.04 2.64
N ASN A 190 -7.47 30.52 3.86
CA ASN A 190 -7.23 29.11 4.14
C ASN A 190 -8.20 28.19 3.40
N LYS A 191 -9.48 28.55 3.33
CA LYS A 191 -10.46 27.83 2.53
C LYS A 191 -10.11 27.81 1.04
N GLU A 192 -9.60 28.93 0.50
CA GLU A 192 -9.12 29.00 -0.88
C GLU A 192 -7.88 28.12 -1.11
N ILE A 193 -6.92 28.12 -0.18
CA ILE A 193 -5.74 27.23 -0.22
C ILE A 193 -6.20 25.77 -0.34
N ILE A 194 -7.09 25.32 0.55
CA ILE A 194 -7.60 23.93 0.54
C ILE A 194 -8.34 23.62 -0.76
N SER A 195 -9.14 24.57 -1.26
CA SER A 195 -9.85 24.40 -2.54
C SER A 195 -8.89 24.25 -3.73
N HIS A 196 -7.74 24.91 -3.71
CA HIS A 196 -6.69 24.71 -4.72
C HIS A 196 -5.96 23.37 -4.54
N LEU A 197 -5.73 22.93 -3.29
CA LEU A 197 -5.11 21.63 -3.02
C LEU A 197 -5.95 20.47 -3.56
N ASP A 198 -7.29 20.56 -3.49
CA ASP A 198 -8.21 19.56 -4.07
C ASP A 198 -8.09 19.41 -5.60
N THR A 199 -7.41 20.34 -6.28
CA THR A 199 -7.17 20.27 -7.74
C THR A 199 -5.92 19.50 -8.12
N ILE A 200 -5.12 19.06 -7.14
CA ILE A 200 -3.92 18.26 -7.38
C ILE A 200 -4.33 16.89 -7.95
N SER A 201 -3.75 16.53 -9.10
CA SER A 201 -3.97 15.22 -9.71
C SER A 201 -3.53 14.08 -8.78
N ASN A 202 -4.30 12.99 -8.77
CA ASN A 202 -4.06 11.79 -7.96
C ASN A 202 -3.96 12.06 -6.45
N LEU A 203 -4.59 13.14 -5.95
CA LEU A 203 -4.68 13.38 -4.52
C LEU A 203 -5.47 12.22 -3.86
N PRO A 204 -4.93 11.57 -2.80
CA PRO A 204 -5.62 10.50 -2.09
C PRO A 204 -6.99 10.91 -1.57
N ASP A 205 -7.97 10.01 -1.65
CA ASP A 205 -9.35 10.22 -1.18
C ASP A 205 -9.39 10.60 0.30
N GLU A 206 -8.46 10.08 1.11
CA GLU A 206 -8.32 10.42 2.52
C GLU A 206 -7.97 11.90 2.71
N LEU A 207 -7.09 12.46 1.88
CA LEU A 207 -6.73 13.87 1.93
C LEU A 207 -7.87 14.77 1.44
N ILE A 208 -8.61 14.34 0.41
CA ILE A 208 -9.81 15.05 -0.04
C ILE A 208 -10.86 15.12 1.09
N SER A 209 -11.09 14.00 1.78
CA SER A 209 -12.01 13.93 2.93
C SER A 209 -11.57 14.83 4.09
N GLN A 210 -10.27 14.88 4.37
CA GLN A 210 -9.71 15.82 5.38
C GLN A 210 -9.87 17.27 4.94
N ASN A 211 -9.60 17.59 3.68
CA ASN A 211 -9.77 18.92 3.11
C ASN A 211 -11.21 19.42 3.20
N ASP A 212 -12.20 18.55 2.99
CA ASP A 212 -13.62 18.88 3.18
C ASP A 212 -13.91 19.32 4.62
N LYS A 213 -13.40 18.60 5.62
CA LYS A 213 -13.54 18.98 7.03
C LYS A 213 -12.79 20.27 7.36
N LEU A 214 -11.61 20.51 6.77
CA LEU A 214 -10.86 21.75 6.96
C LEU A 214 -11.60 22.96 6.36
N LYS A 215 -12.30 22.79 5.24
CA LYS A 215 -13.17 23.84 4.67
C LYS A 215 -14.35 24.14 5.59
N GLU A 216 -15.00 23.11 6.14
CA GLU A 216 -16.06 23.27 7.16
C GLU A 216 -15.54 24.00 8.40
N TYR A 217 -14.36 23.61 8.89
CA TYR A 217 -13.70 24.28 10.02
C TYR A 217 -13.47 25.77 9.74
N CYS A 218 -12.97 26.14 8.56
CA CYS A 218 -12.77 27.53 8.18
C CYS A 218 -14.09 28.32 8.16
N ASP A 219 -15.16 27.74 7.62
CA ASP A 219 -16.49 28.38 7.58
C ASP A 219 -17.06 28.62 8.99
N LEU A 220 -16.88 27.64 9.88
CA LEU A 220 -17.27 27.77 11.28
C LEU A 220 -16.46 28.86 12.00
N ARG A 221 -15.14 28.94 11.77
CA ARG A 221 -14.27 29.98 12.35
C ARG A 221 -14.61 31.38 11.87
N VAL A 222 -14.91 31.54 10.58
CA VAL A 222 -15.41 32.80 10.02
C VAL A 222 -16.69 33.21 10.73
N SER A 223 -17.68 32.31 10.79
CA SER A 223 -18.98 32.58 11.42
C SER A 223 -18.82 32.92 12.91
N TYR A 224 -17.99 32.16 13.63
CA TYR A 224 -17.69 32.35 15.05
C TYR A 224 -17.16 33.76 15.31
N ASN A 225 -16.18 34.20 14.52
CA ASN A 225 -15.58 35.52 14.67
C ASN A 225 -16.53 36.66 14.32
N GLU A 226 -17.32 36.51 13.26
CA GLU A 226 -18.32 37.51 12.85
C GLU A 226 -19.35 37.76 13.95
N VAL A 227 -19.81 36.69 14.62
CA VAL A 227 -20.75 36.78 15.74
C VAL A 227 -20.10 37.47 16.96
N ILE A 228 -18.84 37.13 17.29
CA ILE A 228 -18.12 37.81 18.39
C ILE A 228 -17.92 39.30 18.08
N ILE A 229 -17.51 39.65 16.85
CA ILE A 229 -17.35 41.04 16.43
C ILE A 229 -18.66 41.80 16.61
N LYS A 230 -19.79 41.20 16.25
CA LYS A 230 -21.12 41.77 16.42
C LYS A 230 -21.48 41.98 17.90
N ALA A 231 -21.23 40.98 18.75
CA ALA A 231 -21.46 41.06 20.19
C ALA A 231 -20.67 42.20 20.86
N ILE A 232 -19.38 42.34 20.50
CA ILE A 232 -18.51 43.43 20.99
C ILE A 232 -19.02 44.79 20.48
N SER A 233 -19.39 44.89 19.20
CA SER A 233 -19.83 46.15 18.59
C SER A 233 -21.18 46.65 19.12
N GLU A 234 -22.08 45.73 19.47
CA GLU A 234 -23.40 46.03 20.03
C GLU A 234 -23.41 46.09 21.57
N GLU A 235 -22.26 45.83 22.21
CA GLU A 235 -22.11 45.74 23.67
C GLU A 235 -23.19 44.84 24.32
N THR A 236 -23.37 43.64 23.77
CA THR A 236 -24.49 42.76 24.14
C THR A 236 -24.12 41.29 24.27
N ASP A 237 -24.76 40.62 25.23
CA ASP A 237 -24.63 39.18 25.49
C ASP A 237 -25.65 38.32 24.72
N LEU A 238 -26.49 38.94 23.89
CA LEU A 238 -27.57 38.24 23.16
C LEU A 238 -27.07 37.10 22.26
N TYR A 239 -25.81 37.14 21.85
CA TYR A 239 -25.20 36.17 20.95
C TYR A 239 -24.46 35.02 21.65
N ASN A 240 -24.35 35.01 22.99
CA ASN A 240 -23.54 34.01 23.71
C ASN A 240 -23.98 32.57 23.41
N SER A 241 -25.28 32.31 23.33
CA SER A 241 -25.78 30.97 22.97
C SER A 241 -25.43 30.55 21.54
N GLU A 242 -25.30 31.50 20.61
CA GLU A 242 -24.90 31.22 19.23
C GLU A 242 -23.39 30.95 19.15
N ILE A 243 -22.59 31.75 19.86
CA ILE A 243 -21.14 31.57 20.01
C ILE A 243 -20.84 30.17 20.58
N ASP A 244 -21.49 29.79 21.69
CA ASP A 244 -21.30 28.47 22.31
C ASP A 244 -21.64 27.31 21.36
N LYS A 245 -22.73 27.48 20.58
CA LYS A 245 -23.16 26.46 19.61
C LYS A 245 -22.14 26.30 18.49
N ILE A 246 -21.67 27.39 17.89
CA ILE A 246 -20.66 27.35 16.83
C ILE A 246 -19.34 26.80 17.39
N GLY A 247 -18.94 27.22 18.59
CA GLY A 247 -17.74 26.70 19.28
C GLY A 247 -17.80 25.20 19.52
N SER A 248 -18.95 24.67 19.93
CA SER A 248 -19.16 23.21 20.07
C SER A 248 -19.04 22.48 18.73
N HIS A 249 -19.53 23.07 17.63
CA HIS A 249 -19.37 22.49 16.29
C HIS A 249 -17.91 22.49 15.83
N ILE A 250 -17.17 23.57 16.10
CA ILE A 250 -15.73 23.65 15.83
C ILE A 250 -15.01 22.50 16.53
N ASN A 251 -15.27 22.28 17.82
CA ASN A 251 -14.64 21.20 18.58
C ASN A 251 -14.95 19.82 17.99
N LYS A 252 -16.19 19.60 17.56
CA LYS A 252 -16.59 18.35 16.90
C LYS A 252 -15.80 18.12 15.60
N VAL A 253 -15.68 19.13 14.74
CA VAL A 253 -14.91 19.01 13.50
C VAL A 253 -13.42 18.75 13.80
N LEU A 254 -12.87 19.37 14.84
CA LEU A 254 -11.48 19.11 15.28
C LEU A 254 -11.28 17.69 15.81
N GLU A 255 -12.25 17.13 16.55
CA GLU A 255 -12.23 15.72 16.96
C GLU A 255 -12.25 14.76 15.78
N GLU A 256 -12.98 15.13 14.71
CA GLU A 256 -13.06 14.35 13.48
C GLU A 256 -11.83 14.49 12.56
N LEU A 257 -10.96 15.46 12.82
CA LEU A 257 -9.70 15.69 12.10
C LEU A 257 -8.48 15.02 12.79
N ASN A 258 -8.61 14.63 14.06
CA ASN A 258 -7.59 13.90 14.82
C ASN A 258 -7.70 12.38 14.66
#